data_AF-A0A0E4HDY7-F1
#
_entry.id   AF-A0A0E4HDY7-F1
#
_cell.length_a   1.000
_cell.length_b   1.000
_cell.length_c   1.000
_cell.angle_alpha   90.00
_cell.angle_beta   90.00
_cell.angle_gamma   90.00
#
_symmetry.space_group_name_H-M   'P 1'
#
loop_
_entity.id
_entity.type
_entity.pdbx_description
1 polymer ?
#
loop_
_entity_poly.entity_id
_entity_poly.type
_entity_poly.pdbx_seq_one_letter_code
_entity_poly.pdbx_strand_id
1 'polypeptide(L)' 'MQFVCDHFGWNYIMGMEFTEDLSDLEKAIKEKLTPDNIYEPCPCGSGNKFKFCCASTMKNFDLDVYLAAFTGGETQ' A
#
# COMPACT_ATOMS: atom_id res chain seq x y z
N MET A 1 25.66 20.89 4.54
CA MET A 1 24.77 19.81 4.05
C MET A 1 24.73 19.95 2.54
N GLN A 2 25.39 19.06 1.81
CA GLN A 2 25.45 19.10 0.35
C GLN A 2 24.34 18.21 -0.20
N PHE A 3 23.53 18.71 -1.14
CA PHE A 3 22.45 17.91 -1.72
C PHE A 3 23.04 16.86 -2.67
N VAL A 4 22.33 15.75 -2.86
CA VAL A 4 22.78 14.64 -3.72
C VAL A 4 23.09 15.15 -5.14
N CYS A 5 22.22 16.00 -5.68
CA CYS A 5 22.40 16.58 -7.01
C CYS A 5 23.70 17.41 -7.13
N ASP A 6 24.03 18.19 -6.09
CA ASP A 6 25.25 19.03 -6.06
C ASP A 6 26.52 18.18 -6.01
N HIS A 7 26.49 17.04 -5.33
CA HIS A 7 27.63 16.14 -5.23
C HIS A 7 28.00 15.54 -6.60
N PHE A 8 27.01 15.27 -7.44
CA PHE A 8 27.20 14.66 -8.76
C PHE A 8 27.18 15.66 -9.93
N GLY A 9 27.00 16.95 -9.66
CA GLY A 9 26.93 18.00 -10.68
C GLY A 9 25.70 17.86 -11.60
N TRP A 10 24.59 17.35 -11.07
CA TRP A 10 23.37 17.13 -11.85
C TRP A 10 22.50 18.39 -11.91
N ASN A 11 22.11 18.77 -13.12
CA ASN A 11 21.06 19.76 -13.35
C ASN A 11 19.70 19.05 -13.24
N TYR A 12 18.76 19.61 -12.48
CA TYR A 12 17.43 19.04 -12.28
C TYR A 12 16.33 20.09 -12.38
N ILE A 13 15.13 19.65 -12.75
CA ILE A 13 13.90 20.45 -12.73
C ILE A 13 12.93 19.74 -11.78
N MET A 14 12.39 20.47 -10.82
CA MET A 14 11.43 19.94 -9.84
C MET A 14 10.02 20.39 -10.21
N GLY A 15 9.16 19.42 -10.51
CA GLY A 15 7.71 19.61 -10.57
C GLY A 15 7.08 19.24 -9.23
N MET A 16 6.04 19.96 -8.82
CA MET A 16 5.21 19.58 -7.68
C MET A 16 3.82 19.26 -8.20
N GLU A 17 3.32 18.08 -7.87
CA GLU A 17 1.95 17.65 -8.15
C GLU A 17 1.22 17.48 -6.82
N PHE A 18 -0.05 17.91 -6.77
CA PHE A 18 -0.88 17.83 -5.56
C PHE A 18 -1.48 16.44 -5.33
N THR A 19 -1.34 15.56 -6.31
CA THR A 19 -1.88 14.20 -6.31
C THR A 19 -0.76 13.26 -6.75
N GLU A 20 -0.50 12.24 -5.96
CA GLU A 20 0.45 11.18 -6.29
C GLU A 20 -0.34 9.96 -6.81
N ASP A 21 0.21 9.28 -7.81
CA ASP A 21 -0.32 7.98 -8.22
C ASP A 21 0.08 6.92 -7.20
N LEU A 22 -0.90 6.37 -6.49
CA LEU A 22 -0.67 5.40 -5.42
C LEU A 22 -0.80 3.94 -5.91
N SER A 23 -0.80 3.69 -7.22
CA SER A 23 -1.01 2.33 -7.76
C SER A 23 0.12 1.37 -7.36
N ASP A 24 1.36 1.87 -7.30
CA ASP A 24 2.52 1.11 -6.82
C ASP A 24 2.37 0.74 -5.33
N LEU A 25 1.85 1.66 -4.52
CA LEU A 25 1.57 1.40 -3.10
C LEU A 25 0.44 0.37 -2.94
N GLU A 26 -0.65 0.52 -3.70
CA GLU A 26 -1.76 -0.45 -3.72
C GLU A 26 -1.26 -1.85 -4.04
N LYS A 27 -0.42 -1.98 -5.07
CA LYS A 27 0.17 -3.25 -5.48
C LYS A 27 1.08 -3.83 -4.41
N ALA A 28 1.97 -3.03 -3.83
CA ALA A 28 2.88 -3.48 -2.78
C ALA A 28 2.13 -3.98 -1.53
N ILE A 29 1.03 -3.32 -1.15
CA ILE A 29 0.18 -3.76 -0.04
C ILE A 29 -0.50 -5.08 -0.37
N LYS A 30 -1.08 -5.22 -1.57
CA LYS A 30 -1.70 -6.47 -2.02
C LYS A 30 -0.72 -7.62 -1.96
N GLU A 31 0.45 -7.48 -2.59
CA GLU A 31 1.50 -8.49 -2.62
C GLU A 31 1.96 -8.92 -1.22
N LYS A 32 2.09 -7.96 -0.30
CA LYS A 32 2.58 -8.25 1.06
C LYS A 32 1.54 -8.95 1.94
N LEU A 33 0.25 -8.70 1.72
CA LEU A 33 -0.83 -9.23 2.56
C LEU A 33 -1.48 -10.50 1.98
N THR A 34 -1.29 -10.79 0.69
CA THR A 34 -1.72 -12.06 0.08
C THR A 34 -0.61 -13.10 0.20
N PRO A 35 -0.82 -14.19 0.96
CA PRO A 35 0.15 -15.28 1.00
C PRO A 35 0.20 -16.03 -0.34
N ASP A 36 1.38 -16.56 -0.68
CA ASP A 36 1.60 -17.35 -1.91
C ASP A 36 0.67 -18.57 -2.00
N ASN A 37 0.36 -19.18 -0.85
CA ASN A 37 -0.55 -20.30 -0.73
C ASN A 37 -1.82 -19.90 0.04
N ILE A 38 -2.96 -19.87 -0.66
CA ILE A 38 -4.25 -19.47 -0.10
C ILE A 38 -4.80 -20.40 1.01
N TYR A 39 -4.19 -21.57 1.21
CA TYR A 39 -4.56 -22.52 2.26
C TYR A 39 -3.73 -22.34 3.54
N GLU A 40 -2.70 -21.50 3.52
CA GLU A 40 -1.94 -21.08 4.70
C GLU A 40 -2.83 -20.32 5.70
N PRO A 41 -2.45 -20.28 6.98
CA PRO A 41 -3.07 -19.40 7.96
C PRO A 41 -3.07 -17.95 7.49
N CYS A 42 -4.18 -17.26 7.72
CA CYS A 42 -4.32 -15.86 7.32
C CYS A 42 -3.37 -14.97 8.13
N PRO A 43 -2.61 -14.07 7.49
CA PRO A 43 -1.65 -13.19 8.18
C PRO A 43 -2.31 -12.16 9.12
N CYS A 44 -3.63 -12.02 9.10
CA CYS A 44 -4.36 -11.18 10.05
C CYS A 44 -4.42 -11.77 11.48
N GLY A 45 -3.93 -12.99 11.68
CA GLY A 45 -3.89 -13.63 13.00
C GLY A 45 -5.20 -14.28 13.45
N SER A 46 -6.21 -14.40 12.57
CA SER A 46 -7.49 -15.04 12.89
C SER A 46 -7.41 -16.56 13.08
N GLY A 47 -6.30 -17.20 12.69
CA GLY A 47 -6.13 -18.65 12.69
C GLY A 47 -6.88 -19.39 11.56
N ASN A 48 -7.72 -18.69 10.79
CA ASN A 48 -8.41 -19.26 9.63
C ASN A 48 -7.48 -19.33 8.41
N LYS A 49 -7.75 -20.24 7.46
CA LYS A 49 -7.05 -20.26 6.16
C LYS A 49 -7.34 -18.98 5.38
N PHE A 50 -6.35 -18.42 4.69
CA PHE A 50 -6.47 -17.16 3.96
C PHE A 50 -7.69 -17.11 3.03
N LYS A 51 -7.91 -18.17 2.23
CA LYS A 51 -9.05 -18.28 1.30
C LYS A 51 -10.44 -18.15 1.95
N PHE A 52 -10.55 -18.42 3.25
CA PHE A 52 -11.80 -18.37 4.02
C PHE A 52 -11.82 -17.18 4.99
N CYS A 53 -10.83 -16.29 4.91
CA CYS A 53 -10.69 -15.14 5.77
C CYS A 53 -10.55 -13.88 4.90
N CYS A 54 -9.38 -13.24 4.90
CA CYS A 54 -9.18 -11.96 4.22
C CYS A 54 -9.15 -12.04 2.69
N ALA A 55 -9.19 -13.23 2.06
CA ALA A 55 -9.16 -13.32 0.59
C ALA A 55 -10.28 -12.54 -0.11
N SER A 56 -11.49 -12.51 0.45
CA SER A 56 -12.61 -11.71 -0.10
C SER A 56 -12.37 -10.20 0.06
N THR A 57 -11.84 -9.80 1.21
CA THR A 57 -11.44 -8.40 1.49
C THR A 57 -10.34 -7.95 0.55
N MET A 58 -9.31 -8.78 0.33
CA MET A 58 -8.18 -8.47 -0.55
C MET A 58 -8.58 -8.44 -2.02
N LYS A 59 -9.54 -9.28 -2.43
CA LYS A 59 -10.09 -9.26 -3.80
C LYS A 59 -10.78 -7.93 -4.13
N ASN A 60 -11.47 -7.35 -3.16
CA ASN A 60 -12.12 -6.04 -3.27
C ASN A 60 -11.32 -4.97 -2.53
N PHE A 61 -10.00 -5.12 -2.46
CA PHE A 61 -9.16 -4.16 -1.74
C PHE A 61 -9.22 -2.80 -2.44
N ASP A 62 -9.56 -1.80 -1.65
CA ASP A 62 -9.65 -0.41 -2.03
C ASP A 62 -8.69 0.37 -1.12
N LEU A 63 -7.73 1.06 -1.75
CA LEU A 63 -6.67 1.75 -1.03
C LEU A 63 -7.23 2.95 -0.25
N ASP A 64 -8.22 3.65 -0.79
CA ASP A 64 -8.80 4.84 -0.15
C ASP A 64 -9.57 4.45 1.12
N VAL A 65 -10.36 3.38 1.04
CA VAL A 65 -11.06 2.82 2.20
C VAL A 65 -10.07 2.33 3.26
N TYR A 66 -8.98 1.68 2.83
CA TYR A 66 -7.93 1.24 3.74
C TYR A 66 -7.30 2.43 4.47
N LEU A 67 -6.86 3.46 3.73
CA LEU A 67 -6.24 4.66 4.30
C LEU A 67 -7.19 5.43 5.23
N ALA A 68 -8.47 5.55 4.88
CA ALA A 68 -9.48 6.18 5.73
C ALA A 68 -9.60 5.49 7.09
N ALA A 69 -9.47 4.16 7.15
CA ALA A 69 -9.49 3.41 8.40
C ALA A 69 -8.25 3.66 9.29
N PHE A 70 -7.11 4.06 8.73
CA PHE A 70 -5.89 4.38 9.49
C PHE A 70 -5.83 5.83 9.96
N THR A 71 -6.41 6.77 9.21
CA THR A 71 -6.35 8.20 9.56
C THR A 71 -7.42 8.62 10.56
N GLY A 72 -8.34 7.73 10.95
CA GLY A 72 -9.43 8.04 11.87
C GLY A 72 -10.38 9.13 11.34
N GLY A 73 -10.38 9.35 10.02
CA GLY A 73 -11.16 10.39 9.37
C GLY A 73 -12.61 9.96 9.20
N GLU A 74 -13.50 10.71 9.83
CA GLU A 74 -14.94 10.66 9.62
C GLU A 74 -15.25 10.79 8.12
N THR A 75 -16.09 9.89 7.59
CA THR A 75 -16.77 10.10 6.30
C THR A 75 -17.61 11.37 6.41
N GLN A 76 -17.33 12.36 5.57
CA GLN A 76 -18.27 13.46 5.31
C GLN A 76 -19.04 13.19 4.02
#